data_AF-A0A947B128-F1
#
_entry.id   AF-A0A947B128-F1
#
_cell.length_a   1.000
_cell.length_b   1.000
_cell.length_c   1.000
_cell.angle_alpha   90.00
_cell.angle_beta   90.00
_cell.angle_gamma   90.00
#
_symmetry.space_group_name_H-M   'P 1'
#
loop_
_entity.id
_entity.type
_entity.pdbx_description
1 polymer ?
#
loop_
_entity_poly.entity_id
_entity_poly.type
_entity_poly.pdbx_seq_one_letter_code
_entity_poly.pdbx_strand_id
1 'polypeptide(L)'
;STYLVLSLFIVLFTLFYLFFLLIMNQRFWDNVFFSSLKNSKRMHKIFEQLKVLKSLDRTYLLKMSLLSLLFYLCFLVQYVLLVSAFSHNHNLLEYFWAGNLIMFAKTVIPPISLGELGIREGASVYFLTQFGETSAVAFNASIFLFIINLLIPAFIGLVLLFKKNDN
;
A
#
# COMPACT_ATOMS: atom_id res chain seq x y z
N SER A 1 -30.85 -5.45 3.18
CA SER A 1 -29.53 -4.79 3.25
C SER A 1 -28.48 -5.36 2.28
N THR A 2 -28.51 -6.65 1.93
CA THR A 2 -27.54 -7.30 1.02
C THR A 2 -27.56 -6.74 -0.42
N TYR A 3 -28.73 -6.43 -0.98
CA TYR A 3 -28.85 -5.87 -2.33
C TYR A 3 -28.25 -4.46 -2.49
N LEU A 4 -28.36 -3.61 -1.47
CA LEU A 4 -27.73 -2.27 -1.48
C LEU A 4 -26.21 -2.37 -1.44
N VAL A 5 -25.68 -3.28 -0.60
CA VAL A 5 -24.24 -3.54 -0.51
C VAL A 5 -23.69 -4.06 -1.84
N LEU A 6 -24.37 -5.03 -2.46
CA LEU A 6 -24.00 -5.56 -3.78
C LEU A 6 -24.00 -4.47 -4.87
N SER A 7 -25.03 -3.63 -4.93
CA SER A 7 -25.10 -2.53 -5.90
C SER A 7 -23.97 -1.53 -5.70
N LEU A 8 -23.60 -1.22 -4.45
CA LEU A 8 -22.49 -0.32 -4.12
C LEU A 8 -21.14 -0.88 -4.56
N PHE A 9 -20.90 -2.17 -4.32
CA PHE A 9 -19.67 -2.84 -4.79
C PHE A 9 -19.56 -2.82 -6.31
N ILE A 10 -20.65 -3.11 -7.04
CA ILE A 10 -20.65 -3.10 -8.51
C ILE A 10 -20.32 -1.69 -9.04
N VAL A 11 -20.91 -0.65 -8.46
CA VAL A 11 -20.63 0.74 -8.84
C VAL A 11 -19.17 1.11 -8.54
N LEU A 12 -18.64 0.70 -7.38
CA LEU A 12 -17.24 0.94 -7.02
C LEU A 12 -16.26 0.26 -7.99
N PHE A 13 -16.48 -1.01 -8.30
CA PHE A 13 -15.61 -1.77 -9.22
C PHE A 13 -15.68 -1.21 -10.65
N THR A 14 -16.86 -0.81 -11.12
CA THR A 14 -17.00 -0.18 -12.45
C THR A 14 -16.31 1.19 -12.50
N LEU A 15 -16.41 2.00 -11.44
CA LEU A 15 -15.70 3.27 -11.34
C LEU A 15 -14.17 3.07 -11.33
N PHE A 16 -13.68 2.07 -10.58
CA PHE A 16 -12.25 1.74 -10.53
C PHE A 16 -11.73 1.24 -11.89
N TYR A 17 -12.52 0.41 -12.58
CA TYR A 17 -12.21 -0.06 -13.93
C TYR A 17 -12.17 1.08 -14.95
N LEU A 18 -13.13 2.01 -14.89
CA LEU A 18 -13.14 3.21 -15.73
C LEU A 18 -11.92 4.10 -15.44
N PHE A 19 -11.57 4.28 -14.17
CA PHE A 19 -10.38 5.03 -13.77
C PHE A 19 -9.09 4.36 -14.30
N PHE A 20 -9.00 3.04 -14.21
CA PHE A 20 -7.88 2.27 -14.77
C PHE A 20 -7.79 2.41 -16.30
N LEU A 21 -8.92 2.28 -17.01
CA LEU A 21 -8.97 2.50 -18.46
C LEU A 21 -8.57 3.93 -18.84
N LEU A 22 -9.01 4.91 -18.06
CA LEU A 22 -8.72 6.32 -18.26
C LEU A 22 -7.23 6.64 -18.00
N ILE A 23 -6.61 6.00 -17.00
CA ILE A 23 -5.15 6.07 -16.77
C ILE A 23 -4.37 5.42 -17.92
N MET A 24 -4.83 4.28 -18.46
CA MET A 24 -4.16 3.55 -19.55
C MET A 24 -4.41 4.16 -20.95
N ASN A 25 -5.43 4.99 -21.09
CA ASN A 25 -5.77 5.63 -22.35
C ASN A 25 -4.93 6.88 -22.57
N GLN A 26 -3.90 6.73 -23.40
CA GLN A 26 -2.94 7.79 -23.75
C GLN A 26 -3.62 9.04 -24.35
N ARG A 27 -4.79 8.88 -25.00
CA ARG A 27 -5.57 9.99 -25.58
C ARG A 27 -6.27 10.85 -24.52
N PHE A 28 -6.63 10.31 -23.36
CA PHE A 28 -7.25 11.08 -22.28
C PHE A 28 -6.25 12.05 -21.65
N TRP A 29 -5.03 11.56 -21.41
CA TRP A 29 -3.92 12.38 -20.93
C TRP A 29 -3.66 13.58 -21.86
N ASP A 30 -3.65 13.33 -23.18
CA ASP A 30 -3.34 14.34 -24.19
C ASP A 30 -4.45 15.39 -24.39
N ASN A 31 -5.72 15.02 -24.30
CA ASN A 31 -6.83 15.94 -24.60
C ASN A 31 -7.37 16.72 -23.40
N VAL A 32 -7.46 16.10 -22.22
CA VAL A 32 -8.15 16.69 -21.06
C VAL A 32 -7.16 17.18 -20.01
N PHE A 33 -6.13 16.39 -19.71
CA PHE A 33 -5.14 16.73 -18.67
C PHE A 33 -4.11 17.74 -19.18
N PHE A 34 -3.56 17.56 -20.39
CA PHE A 34 -2.56 18.47 -20.97
C PHE A 34 -3.07 19.88 -21.31
N SER A 35 -4.37 20.05 -21.58
CA SER A 35 -4.96 21.34 -22.00
C SER A 35 -5.44 22.18 -20.81
N SER A 36 -6.15 21.61 -19.85
CA SER A 36 -6.73 22.35 -18.71
C SER A 36 -5.74 22.62 -17.57
N LEU A 37 -4.64 21.87 -17.48
CA LEU A 37 -3.81 21.82 -16.27
C LEU A 37 -2.37 22.31 -16.51
N LYS A 38 -2.16 23.05 -17.60
CA LYS A 38 -0.89 23.72 -17.95
C LYS A 38 -0.64 25.00 -17.13
N ASN A 39 -1.65 25.52 -16.44
CA ASN A 39 -1.62 26.85 -15.81
C ASN A 39 -1.26 26.86 -14.31
N SER A 40 -0.99 25.71 -13.69
CA SER A 40 -0.60 25.62 -12.27
C SER A 40 0.83 25.09 -12.10
N LYS A 41 1.71 25.89 -11.46
CA LYS A 41 3.12 25.54 -11.23
C LYS A 41 3.32 24.23 -10.44
N ARG A 42 2.41 23.87 -9.52
CA ARG A 42 2.45 22.58 -8.79
C ARG A 42 2.14 21.39 -9.69
N MET A 43 1.17 21.54 -10.58
CA MET A 43 0.77 20.46 -11.48
C MET A 43 1.83 20.19 -12.53
N HIS A 44 2.55 21.21 -13.00
CA HIS A 44 3.64 21.02 -13.96
C HIS A 44 4.73 20.05 -13.46
N LYS A 45 5.10 20.10 -12.17
CA LYS A 45 6.09 19.18 -11.58
C LYS A 45 5.59 17.73 -11.55
N ILE A 46 4.31 17.53 -11.27
CA ILE A 46 3.67 16.21 -11.30
C ILE A 46 3.52 15.73 -12.75
N PHE A 47 3.21 16.62 -13.71
CA PHE A 47 3.15 16.30 -15.15
C PHE A 47 4.49 15.87 -15.72
N GLU A 48 5.58 16.55 -15.36
CA GLU A 48 6.94 16.17 -15.78
C GLU A 48 7.26 14.75 -15.30
N GLN A 49 6.89 14.39 -14.06
CA GLN A 49 7.03 13.04 -13.51
C GLN A 49 6.12 12.02 -14.22
N LEU A 50 4.90 12.40 -14.57
CA LEU A 50 3.93 11.54 -15.29
C LEU A 50 4.27 11.38 -16.78
N LYS A 51 5.01 12.32 -17.37
CA LYS A 51 5.49 12.24 -18.75
C LYS A 51 6.49 11.10 -18.92
N VAL A 52 7.26 10.79 -17.88
CA VAL A 52 8.12 9.59 -17.81
C VAL A 52 7.26 8.33 -17.96
N LEU A 53 6.08 8.29 -17.35
CA LEU A 53 5.14 7.18 -17.47
C LEU A 53 4.65 6.95 -18.91
N LYS A 54 4.54 8.02 -19.72
CA LYS A 54 4.19 7.96 -21.15
C LYS A 54 5.33 7.41 -22.02
N SER A 55 6.58 7.56 -21.59
CA SER A 55 7.75 6.98 -22.24
C SER A 55 8.07 5.54 -21.83
N LEU A 56 7.35 4.98 -20.84
CA LEU A 56 7.51 3.60 -20.41
C LEU A 56 6.65 2.68 -21.29
N ASP A 57 7.22 1.58 -21.80
CA ASP A 57 6.44 0.62 -22.57
C ASP A 57 5.27 0.06 -21.73
N ARG A 58 4.15 -0.18 -22.40
CA ARG A 58 2.96 -0.80 -21.79
C ARG A 58 3.28 -2.12 -21.08
N THR A 59 4.25 -2.88 -21.58
CA THR A 59 4.76 -4.11 -20.95
C THR A 59 5.49 -3.84 -19.63
N TYR A 60 6.30 -2.77 -19.54
CA TYR A 60 6.93 -2.37 -18.28
C TYR A 60 5.90 -1.90 -17.26
N LEU A 61 4.91 -1.12 -17.68
CA LEU A 61 3.83 -0.66 -16.79
C LEU A 61 3.03 -1.83 -16.22
N LEU A 62 2.65 -2.81 -17.06
CA LEU A 62 1.94 -4.00 -16.62
C LEU A 62 2.81 -4.86 -15.68
N LYS A 63 4.08 -5.07 -16.01
CA LYS A 63 5.00 -5.86 -15.19
C LYS A 63 5.23 -5.22 -13.82
N MET A 64 5.44 -3.91 -13.76
CA MET A 64 5.63 -3.18 -12.50
C MET A 64 4.34 -3.17 -11.67
N SER A 65 3.18 -2.97 -12.30
CA SER A 65 1.89 -3.01 -11.60
C SER A 65 1.63 -4.40 -11.01
N LEU A 66 1.87 -5.47 -11.77
CA LEU A 66 1.72 -6.84 -11.30
C LEU A 66 2.69 -7.15 -10.16
N LEU A 67 3.95 -6.70 -10.27
CA LEU A 67 4.94 -6.84 -9.21
C LEU A 67 4.52 -6.09 -7.92
N SER A 68 4.00 -4.86 -8.04
CA SER A 68 3.50 -4.11 -6.88
C SER A 68 2.30 -4.79 -6.22
N LEU A 69 1.43 -5.41 -7.01
CA LEU A 69 0.27 -6.15 -6.51
C LEU A 69 0.72 -7.43 -5.79
N LEU A 70 1.70 -8.15 -6.34
CA LEU A 70 2.26 -9.34 -5.71
C LEU A 70 2.96 -9.01 -4.39
N PHE A 71 3.71 -7.91 -4.37
CA PHE A 71 4.36 -7.39 -3.17
C PHE A 71 3.33 -7.00 -2.11
N TYR A 72 2.26 -6.30 -2.50
CA TYR A 72 1.15 -5.96 -1.61
C TYR A 72 0.50 -7.22 -1.00
N LEU A 73 0.20 -8.22 -1.84
CA LEU A 73 -0.39 -9.49 -1.38
C LEU A 73 0.54 -10.23 -0.41
N CYS A 74 1.84 -10.26 -0.69
CA CYS A 74 2.83 -10.89 0.19
C CYS A 74 2.84 -10.23 1.58
N PHE A 75 2.88 -8.90 1.64
CA PHE A 75 2.81 -8.15 2.90
C PHE A 75 1.52 -8.41 3.66
N LEU A 76 0.40 -8.45 2.94
CA LEU A 76 -0.89 -8.70 3.54
C LEU A 76 -1.00 -10.11 4.13
N VAL A 77 -0.55 -11.13 3.39
CA VAL A 77 -0.53 -12.52 3.88
C VAL A 77 0.37 -12.66 5.11
N GLN A 78 1.57 -12.06 5.08
CA GLN A 78 2.46 -12.05 6.25
C GLN A 78 1.80 -11.42 7.47
N TYR A 79 1.10 -10.30 7.29
CA TYR A 79 0.38 -9.64 8.37
C TYR A 79 -0.71 -10.53 8.96
N VAL A 80 -1.57 -11.11 8.11
CA VAL A 80 -2.66 -11.99 8.55
C VAL A 80 -2.12 -13.22 9.30
N LEU A 81 -1.03 -13.82 8.81
CA LEU A 81 -0.38 -14.95 9.47
C LEU A 81 0.17 -14.57 10.85
N LEU A 82 0.79 -13.39 10.98
CA LEU A 82 1.30 -12.90 12.26
C LEU A 82 0.15 -12.63 13.25
N VAL A 83 -0.92 -11.97 12.80
CA VAL A 83 -2.11 -11.74 13.65
C VAL A 83 -2.70 -13.07 14.09
N SER A 84 -2.87 -14.02 13.16
CA SER A 84 -3.41 -15.35 13.46
C SER A 84 -2.51 -16.18 14.39
N ALA A 85 -1.20 -15.92 14.41
CA ALA A 85 -0.27 -16.60 15.31
C ALA A 85 -0.35 -16.04 16.75
N PHE A 86 -0.71 -14.77 16.91
CA PHE A 86 -0.84 -14.10 18.20
C PHE A 86 -2.27 -14.13 18.76
N SER A 87 -3.29 -14.19 17.89
CA SER A 87 -4.69 -14.27 18.30
C SER A 87 -5.07 -15.71 18.67
N HIS A 88 -6.02 -15.84 19.60
CA HIS A 88 -6.64 -17.13 19.94
C HIS A 88 -7.95 -17.38 19.17
N ASN A 89 -8.45 -16.37 18.45
CA ASN A 89 -9.67 -16.45 17.66
C ASN A 89 -9.33 -16.83 16.21
N HIS A 90 -10.20 -17.62 15.57
CA HIS A 90 -9.99 -18.14 14.21
C HIS A 90 -10.73 -17.34 13.14
N ASN A 91 -10.95 -16.03 13.34
CA ASN A 91 -11.64 -15.18 12.37
C ASN A 91 -10.69 -14.60 11.31
N LEU A 92 -10.15 -15.47 10.45
CA LEU A 92 -9.20 -15.10 9.38
C LEU A 92 -9.74 -14.01 8.43
N LEU A 93 -11.06 -13.98 8.23
CA LEU A 93 -11.71 -12.99 7.36
C LEU A 93 -11.60 -11.57 7.94
N GLU A 94 -11.77 -11.41 9.25
CA GLU A 94 -11.63 -10.13 9.95
C GLU A 94 -10.18 -9.63 9.89
N TYR A 95 -9.21 -10.52 10.04
CA TYR A 95 -7.79 -10.17 9.91
C TYR A 95 -7.43 -9.75 8.49
N PHE A 96 -8.06 -10.34 7.47
CA PHE A 96 -7.86 -9.93 6.09
C PHE A 96 -8.39 -8.51 5.84
N TRP A 97 -9.57 -8.16 6.39
CA TRP A 97 -10.12 -6.81 6.30
C TRP A 97 -9.27 -5.79 7.06
N ALA A 98 -8.88 -6.12 8.29
CA ALA A 98 -8.01 -5.28 9.11
C ALA A 98 -6.65 -5.05 8.44
N GLY A 99 -6.04 -6.10 7.87
CA GLY A 99 -4.78 -6.01 7.12
C GLY A 99 -4.87 -5.09 5.90
N ASN A 100 -5.98 -5.13 5.14
CA ASN A 100 -6.20 -4.20 4.03
C ASN A 100 -6.28 -2.74 4.50
N LEU A 101 -7.00 -2.47 5.59
CA LEU A 101 -7.12 -1.13 6.18
C LEU A 101 -5.77 -0.58 6.64
N ILE A 102 -4.95 -1.43 7.28
CA ILE A 102 -3.62 -1.06 7.76
C ILE A 102 -2.67 -0.79 6.59
N MET A 103 -2.69 -1.64 5.56
CA MET A 103 -1.88 -1.42 4.36
C MET A 103 -2.31 -0.15 3.62
N PHE A 104 -3.61 0.15 3.59
CA PHE A 104 -4.13 1.42 3.06
C PHE A 104 -3.64 2.62 3.87
N ALA A 105 -3.73 2.56 5.20
CA ALA A 105 -3.21 3.61 6.08
C ALA A 105 -1.72 3.85 5.84
N LYS A 106 -0.93 2.77 5.70
CA LYS A 106 0.51 2.83 5.39
C LYS A 106 0.80 3.52 4.06
N THR A 107 -0.05 3.37 3.03
CA THR A 107 0.13 4.07 1.75
C THR A 107 -0.22 5.56 1.81
N VAL A 108 -1.14 5.96 2.69
CA VAL A 108 -1.57 7.35 2.84
C VAL A 108 -0.62 8.14 3.74
N ILE A 109 -0.05 7.49 4.77
CA ILE A 109 0.88 8.11 5.70
C ILE A 109 2.24 8.25 5.01
N PRO A 110 2.73 9.47 4.74
CA PRO A 110 4.05 9.67 4.16
C PRO A 110 5.13 9.24 5.17
N PRO A 111 6.26 8.67 4.75
CA PRO A 111 7.27 8.15 5.66
C PRO A 111 8.05 9.27 6.38
N ILE A 112 7.63 9.66 7.59
CA ILE A 112 8.30 10.68 8.42
C ILE A 112 9.23 10.02 9.45
N SER A 113 10.42 9.58 9.00
CA SER A 113 11.64 9.14 9.73
C SER A 113 11.53 8.42 11.10
N LEU A 114 10.96 9.02 12.15
CA LEU A 114 10.97 8.47 13.53
C LEU A 114 9.56 8.33 14.15
N GLY A 115 8.57 9.09 13.68
CA GLY A 115 7.17 8.96 14.16
C GLY A 115 6.43 7.76 13.56
N GLU A 116 6.94 7.21 12.46
CA GLU A 116 6.29 6.15 11.69
C GLU A 116 6.10 4.83 12.45
N LEU A 117 7.03 4.49 13.35
CA LEU A 117 6.92 3.30 14.18
C LEU A 117 5.68 3.39 15.07
N GLY A 118 5.50 4.51 15.76
CA GLY A 118 4.33 4.73 16.63
C GLY A 118 3.02 4.84 15.86
N ILE A 119 3.02 5.48 14.69
CA ILE A 119 1.80 5.69 13.89
C ILE A 119 1.33 4.39 13.27
N ARG A 120 2.22 3.57 12.71
CA ARG A 120 1.86 2.29 12.10
C ARG A 120 1.34 1.30 13.14
N GLU A 121 2.00 1.25 14.29
CA GLU A 121 1.65 0.34 15.38
C GLU A 121 0.32 0.78 15.99
N GLY A 122 0.14 2.09 16.18
CA GLY A 122 -1.11 2.70 16.61
C GLY A 122 -2.26 2.46 15.64
N ALA A 123 -2.02 2.54 14.32
CA ALA A 123 -3.01 2.21 13.31
C ALA A 123 -3.42 0.73 13.36
N SER A 124 -2.44 -0.18 13.50
CA SER A 124 -2.69 -1.62 13.68
C SER A 124 -3.57 -1.89 14.90
N VAL A 125 -3.22 -1.31 16.05
CA VAL A 125 -4.00 -1.42 17.29
C VAL A 125 -5.40 -0.84 17.10
N TYR A 126 -5.53 0.35 16.50
CA TYR A 126 -6.81 0.98 16.26
C TYR A 126 -7.73 0.10 15.41
N PHE A 127 -7.26 -0.43 14.28
CA PHE A 127 -8.10 -1.25 13.42
C PHE A 127 -8.43 -2.61 14.06
N LEU A 128 -7.46 -3.33 14.63
CA LEU A 128 -7.71 -4.68 15.17
C LEU A 128 -8.59 -4.67 16.42
N THR A 129 -8.49 -3.64 17.26
CA THR A 129 -9.40 -3.48 18.41
C THR A 129 -10.85 -3.27 17.97
N GLN A 130 -11.10 -2.65 16.82
CA GLN A 130 -12.45 -2.56 16.26
C GLN A 130 -12.99 -3.91 15.77
N PHE A 131 -12.10 -4.83 15.39
CA PHE A 131 -12.46 -6.21 15.02
C PHE A 131 -12.48 -7.17 16.22
N GLY A 132 -12.42 -6.68 17.46
CA GLY A 132 -12.57 -7.50 18.67
C GLY A 132 -11.29 -8.18 19.15
N GLU A 133 -10.12 -7.84 18.59
CA GLU A 133 -8.84 -8.36 19.05
C GLU A 133 -8.18 -7.47 20.11
N THR A 134 -7.24 -8.04 20.85
CA THR A 134 -6.50 -7.29 21.87
C THR A 134 -5.44 -6.37 21.24
N SER A 135 -5.23 -5.22 21.86
CA SER A 135 -4.17 -4.28 21.45
C SER A 135 -2.78 -4.92 21.42
N ALA A 136 -2.52 -5.90 22.31
CA ALA A 136 -1.25 -6.62 22.38
C ALA A 136 -0.99 -7.47 21.12
N VAL A 137 -2.01 -8.17 20.62
CA VAL A 137 -1.93 -8.98 19.39
C VAL A 137 -1.58 -8.08 18.19
N ALA A 138 -2.29 -6.96 18.08
CA ALA A 138 -2.11 -6.02 16.97
C ALA A 138 -0.75 -5.32 16.96
N PHE A 139 -0.24 -4.97 18.15
CA PHE A 139 1.07 -4.38 18.32
C PHE A 139 2.19 -5.36 17.96
N ASN A 140 2.12 -6.59 18.50
CA ASN A 140 3.08 -7.65 18.22
C ASN A 140 3.13 -7.98 16.73
N ALA A 141 1.98 -8.17 16.08
CA ALA A 141 1.92 -8.45 14.65
C ALA A 141 2.56 -7.33 13.80
N SER A 142 2.28 -6.06 14.12
CA SER A 142 2.87 -4.92 13.39
C SER A 142 4.39 -4.85 13.54
N ILE A 143 4.90 -5.03 14.76
CA ILE A 143 6.35 -4.99 15.04
C ILE A 143 7.09 -6.14 14.36
N PHE A 144 6.56 -7.36 14.43
CA PHE A 144 7.18 -8.50 13.76
C PHE A 144 7.21 -8.31 12.24
N LEU A 145 6.14 -7.76 11.67
CA LEU A 145 6.12 -7.43 10.24
C LEU A 145 7.20 -6.39 9.91
N PHE A 146 7.35 -5.35 10.72
CA PHE A 146 8.41 -4.35 10.57
C PHE A 146 9.81 -4.96 10.66
N ILE A 147 10.03 -5.86 11.61
CA ILE A 147 11.32 -6.53 11.78
C ILE A 147 11.67 -7.32 10.50
N ILE A 148 10.73 -8.13 10.02
CA ILE A 148 10.93 -8.98 8.85
C ILE A 148 11.16 -8.16 7.59
N ASN A 149 10.34 -7.13 7.37
CA ASN A 149 10.30 -6.42 6.09
C ASN A 149 11.19 -5.18 6.00
N LEU A 150 11.58 -4.59 7.13
CA LEU A 150 12.43 -3.39 7.14
C LEU A 150 13.71 -3.58 7.95
N LEU A 151 13.62 -4.08 9.18
CA LEU A 151 14.78 -4.12 10.08
C LEU A 151 15.85 -5.11 9.59
N ILE A 152 15.47 -6.33 9.22
CA ILE A 152 16.40 -7.35 8.71
C ILE A 152 17.12 -6.85 7.45
N PRO A 153 16.43 -6.37 6.40
CA PRO A 153 17.09 -5.80 5.23
C PRO A 153 17.99 -4.60 5.55
N ALA A 154 17.56 -3.71 6.45
CA ALA A 154 18.35 -2.56 6.86
C ALA A 154 19.63 -2.97 7.59
N PHE A 155 19.55 -3.97 8.47
CA PHE A 155 20.71 -4.48 9.19
C PHE A 155 21.71 -5.16 8.26
N ILE A 156 21.23 -5.98 7.31
CA ILE A 156 22.07 -6.58 6.28
C ILE A 156 22.75 -5.49 5.43
N GLY A 157 21.99 -4.46 5.04
CA GLY A 157 22.52 -3.30 4.30
C GLY A 157 23.60 -2.56 5.07
N LEU A 158 23.43 -2.38 6.39
CA LEU A 158 24.40 -1.74 7.27
C LEU A 158 25.69 -2.55 7.38
N VAL A 159 25.59 -3.87 7.59
CA VAL A 159 26.77 -4.77 7.64
C VAL A 159 27.54 -4.75 6.32
N LEU A 160 26.85 -4.77 5.17
CA LEU A 160 27.48 -4.67 3.86
C LEU A 160 28.20 -3.33 3.65
N LEU A 161 27.61 -2.24 4.14
CA LEU A 161 28.19 -0.90 4.03
C LEU A 161 29.44 -0.74 4.89
N PHE A 162 29.41 -1.21 6.15
CA PHE A 162 30.60 -1.22 7.01
C PHE A 162 31.72 -2.10 6.44
N LYS A 163 31.39 -3.28 5.91
CA LYS A 163 32.39 -4.16 5.26
C LYS A 163 33.05 -3.53 4.03
N LYS A 164 32.34 -2.68 3.29
CA LYS A 164 32.90 -1.98 2.12
C LYS A 164 33.78 -0.80 2.49
N ASN A 165 33.62 -0.23 3.68
CA ASN A 165 34.39 0.94 4.12
C ASN A 165 35.76 0.58 4.72
N ASP A 166 35.98 -0.70 5.05
CA ASP A 166 37.25 -1.25 5.55
C ASP A 166 38.17 -1.83 4.44
N ASN A 167 37.80 -1.70 3.16
CA ASN A 167 38.62 -2.04 1.98
C ASN A 167 38.85 -0.80 1.12
#